data_AF-W9P4X1-F1
#
_entry.id   AF-W9P4X1-F1
#
_cell.length_a   1.000
_cell.length_b   1.000
_cell.length_c   1.000
_cell.angle_alpha   90.00
_cell.angle_beta   90.00
_cell.angle_gamma   90.00
#
_symmetry.space_group_name_H-M   'P 1'
#
loop_
_entity.id
_entity.type
_entity.pdbx_description
1 polymer ?
#
loop_
_entity_poly.entity_id
_entity_poly.type
_entity_poly.pdbx_seq_one_letter_code
_entity_poly.pdbx_strand_id
1 'polypeptide(L)'
;MSSPTANEETTLLDTFDSRETHELYNIKPHPITGRLIDSYPVTRTKPMRVLCLGQSRTGTMALFMALKQLGYTPYHMSTPLGSPKTNLGLWREALDAKFYGKGKLWGREEFDKILGPYDAVADLPAICFVEELVAAYPEAKVIVTQRDVDS
;
A
#
# COMPACT_ATOMS: atom_id res chain seq x y z
N MET A 1 -10.47 40.28 15.50
CA MET A 1 -10.95 39.02 14.88
C MET A 1 -10.16 38.86 13.59
N SER A 2 -9.09 38.08 13.62
CA SER A 2 -8.24 37.85 12.45
C SER A 2 -8.74 36.58 11.76
N SER A 3 -9.09 36.71 10.50
CA SER A 3 -9.52 35.62 9.62
C SER A 3 -8.44 34.54 9.52
N PRO A 4 -8.79 33.25 9.49
CA PRO A 4 -7.83 32.20 9.16
C PRO A 4 -7.55 32.28 7.65
N THR A 5 -6.31 32.55 7.29
CA THR A 5 -5.84 32.44 5.91
C THR A 5 -5.90 30.98 5.47
N ALA A 6 -6.66 30.72 4.41
CA ALA A 6 -6.83 29.41 3.82
C ALA A 6 -5.60 28.98 2.99
N ASN A 7 -5.35 27.67 3.06
CA ASN A 7 -4.69 26.79 2.08
C ASN A 7 -3.25 27.12 1.67
N GLU A 8 -2.30 26.53 2.39
CA GLU A 8 -1.08 26.01 1.76
C GLU A 8 -1.49 24.79 0.92
N GLU A 9 -1.41 24.90 -0.40
CA GLU A 9 -1.60 23.78 -1.31
C GLU A 9 -0.50 22.74 -1.07
N THR A 10 -0.82 21.68 -0.32
CA THR A 10 0.06 20.52 -0.18
C THR A 10 0.24 19.89 -1.57
N THR A 11 1.45 19.95 -2.11
CA THR A 11 1.75 19.37 -3.42
C THR A 11 1.86 17.84 -3.30
N LEU A 12 1.73 17.12 -4.42
CA LEU A 12 1.93 15.66 -4.42
C LEU A 12 3.30 15.28 -3.84
N LEU A 13 4.33 16.11 -4.08
CA LEU A 13 5.70 15.89 -3.62
C LEU A 13 5.83 16.03 -2.09
N ASP A 14 5.04 16.89 -1.47
CA ASP A 14 5.05 17.12 -0.01
C ASP A 14 4.50 15.92 0.77
N THR A 15 3.89 14.95 0.08
CA THR A 15 3.32 13.75 0.72
C THR A 15 4.33 12.62 0.98
N PHE A 16 5.62 12.80 0.64
CA PHE A 16 6.63 11.75 0.70
C PHE A 16 7.83 12.16 1.60
N ASP A 17 7.94 11.62 2.82
CA ASP A 17 9.18 11.73 3.61
C ASP A 17 10.16 10.63 3.19
N SER A 18 11.29 11.04 2.63
CA SER A 18 12.30 10.14 2.05
C SER A 18 13.27 9.52 3.07
N ARG A 19 13.34 10.00 4.32
CA ARG A 19 14.39 9.59 5.28
C ARG A 19 14.12 8.23 5.92
N GLU A 20 12.90 7.95 6.37
CA GLU A 20 12.52 6.64 6.95
C GLU A 20 12.60 5.49 5.93
N THR A 21 12.47 5.79 4.64
CA THR A 21 12.47 4.79 3.57
C THR A 21 13.84 4.15 3.32
N HIS A 22 14.94 4.70 3.86
CA HIS A 22 16.30 4.28 3.51
C HIS A 22 16.73 2.94 4.12
N GLU A 23 16.38 2.67 5.37
CA GLU A 23 16.78 1.43 6.08
C GLU A 23 16.00 0.20 5.60
N LEU A 24 14.77 0.42 5.15
CA LEU A 24 13.84 -0.61 4.70
C LEU A 24 14.12 -1.09 3.27
N TYR A 25 14.95 -0.40 2.49
CA TYR A 25 15.27 -0.79 1.11
C TYR A 25 16.32 -1.90 1.01
N ASN A 26 17.30 -1.95 1.92
CA ASN A 26 18.45 -2.85 1.82
C ASN A 26 18.24 -4.17 2.58
N ILE A 27 17.05 -4.76 2.47
CA ILE A 27 16.68 -6.00 3.16
C ILE A 27 17.42 -7.17 2.51
N LYS A 28 18.10 -7.97 3.31
CA LYS A 28 18.68 -9.25 2.88
C LYS A 28 17.65 -10.37 3.07
N PRO A 29 17.60 -11.37 2.16
CA PRO A 29 16.78 -12.56 2.36
C PRO A 29 17.00 -13.20 3.74
N HIS A 30 15.93 -13.66 4.37
CA HIS A 30 16.00 -14.30 5.68
C HIS A 30 16.86 -15.58 5.58
N PRO A 31 17.82 -15.81 6.50
CA PRO A 31 18.83 -16.85 6.34
C PRO A 31 18.28 -18.29 6.32
N ILE A 32 17.08 -18.50 6.88
CA ILE A 32 16.44 -19.83 6.95
C ILE A 32 15.42 -20.02 5.82
N THR A 33 14.57 -19.03 5.60
CA THR A 33 13.42 -19.15 4.69
C THR A 33 13.73 -18.64 3.28
N GLY A 34 14.80 -17.86 3.12
CA GLY A 34 15.17 -17.23 1.86
C GLY A 34 14.21 -16.13 1.41
N ARG A 35 13.14 -15.84 2.15
CA ARG A 35 12.15 -14.80 1.80
C ARG A 35 12.60 -13.43 2.30
N LEU A 36 12.40 -12.39 1.51
CA LEU A 36 12.64 -11.00 1.87
C LEU A 36 11.65 -10.53 2.93
N ILE A 37 10.37 -10.92 2.81
CA ILE A 37 9.31 -10.50 3.75
C ILE A 37 9.56 -10.97 5.18
N ASP A 38 10.30 -12.07 5.35
CA ASP A 38 10.65 -12.63 6.66
C ASP A 38 11.71 -11.81 7.39
N SER A 39 12.59 -11.12 6.66
CA SER A 39 13.55 -10.17 7.22
C SER A 39 12.98 -8.76 7.38
N TYR A 40 11.75 -8.50 6.93
CA TYR A 40 11.16 -7.18 6.99
C TYR A 40 10.71 -6.86 8.43
N PRO A 41 11.25 -5.80 9.09
CA PRO A 41 11.10 -5.60 10.53
C PRO A 41 9.79 -4.92 10.93
N VAL A 42 8.95 -4.57 9.95
CA VAL A 42 7.71 -3.85 10.20
C VAL A 42 6.64 -4.84 10.65
N THR A 43 5.90 -4.44 11.68
CA THR A 43 4.65 -5.08 12.10
C THR A 43 3.50 -4.08 11.94
N ARG A 44 2.27 -4.58 11.88
CA ARG A 44 1.10 -3.71 11.73
C ARG A 44 0.94 -2.76 12.92
N THR A 45 0.94 -1.46 12.66
CA THR A 45 0.73 -0.40 13.68
C THR A 45 -0.63 0.28 13.57
N LYS A 46 -1.31 0.15 12.42
CA LYS A 46 -2.69 0.62 12.23
C LYS A 46 -3.58 -0.52 11.74
N PRO A 47 -4.81 -0.66 12.25
CA PRO A 47 -5.75 -1.66 11.72
C PRO A 47 -6.06 -1.37 10.25
N MET A 48 -6.18 -2.40 9.42
CA MET A 48 -6.69 -2.24 8.06
C MET A 48 -8.20 -1.92 8.13
N ARG A 49 -8.62 -0.78 7.59
CA ARG A 49 -10.00 -0.28 7.70
C ARG A 49 -10.72 -0.25 6.36
N VAL A 50 -10.02 0.03 5.26
CA VAL A 50 -10.62 0.17 3.93
C VAL A 50 -9.76 -0.50 2.84
N LEU A 51 -10.37 -1.39 2.07
CA LEU A 51 -9.79 -1.98 0.86
C LEU A 51 -10.40 -1.30 -0.36
N CYS A 52 -9.60 -0.51 -1.08
CA CYS A 52 -10.01 0.14 -2.32
C CYS A 52 -9.60 -0.73 -3.51
N LEU A 53 -10.50 -1.64 -3.90
CA LEU A 53 -10.26 -2.71 -4.86
C LEU A 53 -10.78 -2.38 -6.28
N GLY A 54 -10.67 -1.11 -6.68
CA GLY A 54 -10.86 -0.71 -8.07
C GLY A 54 -9.57 -0.86 -8.88
N GLN A 55 -9.68 -1.15 -10.18
CA GLN A 55 -8.52 -1.27 -11.07
C GLN A 55 -7.77 0.05 -11.22
N SER A 56 -6.49 -0.01 -11.61
CA SER A 56 -5.72 1.19 -11.95
C SER A 56 -6.47 2.02 -12.99
N ARG A 57 -6.33 3.35 -12.91
CA ARG A 57 -6.99 4.33 -13.82
C ARG A 57 -8.52 4.45 -13.66
N THR A 58 -9.12 3.84 -12.63
CA THR A 58 -10.55 4.00 -12.28
C THR A 58 -10.81 5.10 -11.24
N GLY A 59 -9.90 6.07 -11.10
CA GLY A 59 -10.00 7.13 -10.08
C GLY A 59 -9.31 6.84 -8.75
N THR A 60 -8.42 5.83 -8.70
CA THR A 60 -7.69 5.41 -7.49
C THR A 60 -6.92 6.55 -6.81
N MET A 61 -6.30 7.45 -7.57
CA MET A 61 -5.59 8.62 -7.03
C MET A 61 -6.55 9.62 -6.37
N ALA A 62 -7.70 9.88 -6.98
CA ALA A 62 -8.71 10.78 -6.40
C ALA A 62 -9.25 10.20 -5.09
N LEU A 63 -9.51 8.88 -5.05
CA LEU A 63 -9.92 8.19 -3.83
C LEU A 63 -8.83 8.22 -2.75
N PHE A 64 -7.56 8.03 -3.12
CA PHE A 64 -6.41 8.16 -2.22
C PHE A 64 -6.34 9.54 -1.57
N MET A 65 -6.50 10.61 -2.37
CA MET A 65 -6.51 11.99 -1.85
C MET A 65 -7.72 12.24 -0.93
N ALA A 66 -8.91 11.78 -1.31
CA ALA A 66 -10.11 11.92 -0.50
C ALA A 66 -9.96 11.19 0.85
N LEU A 67 -9.40 9.98 0.87
CA LEU A 67 -9.14 9.24 2.10
C LEU A 67 -8.15 9.97 3.01
N LYS A 68 -7.07 10.55 2.46
CA LYS A 68 -6.16 11.40 3.23
C LYS A 68 -6.88 12.59 3.86
N GLN A 69 -7.73 13.28 3.10
CA GLN A 69 -8.51 14.41 3.61
C GLN A 69 -9.47 14.00 4.74
N LEU A 70 -9.99 12.77 4.70
CA LEU A 70 -10.83 12.19 5.75
C LEU A 70 -10.04 11.65 6.96
N GLY A 71 -8.72 11.84 7.00
CA GLY A 71 -7.86 11.44 8.12
C GLY A 71 -7.38 9.99 8.09
N TYR A 72 -7.52 9.29 6.96
CA TYR A 72 -6.91 7.98 6.75
C TYR A 72 -5.43 8.11 6.37
N THR A 73 -4.70 7.02 6.50
CA THR A 73 -3.32 6.81 6.01
C THR A 73 -3.34 5.75 4.92
N PRO A 74 -3.78 6.08 3.69
CA PRO A 74 -3.88 5.11 2.60
C PRO A 74 -2.51 4.81 1.98
N TYR A 75 -2.34 3.57 1.52
CA TYR A 75 -1.29 3.16 0.59
C TYR A 75 -1.79 3.28 -0.86
N HIS A 76 -0.93 3.75 -1.77
CA HIS A 76 -1.16 3.79 -3.21
C HIS A 76 0.17 3.59 -3.95
N MET A 77 0.18 3.13 -5.21
CA MET A 77 1.40 2.90 -6.00
C MET A 77 2.31 4.14 -6.11
N SER A 78 1.74 5.33 -6.01
CA SER A 78 2.51 6.58 -6.00
C SER A 78 3.37 6.77 -4.74
N THR A 79 2.98 6.14 -3.62
CA THR A 79 3.73 6.21 -2.35
C THR A 79 5.17 5.70 -2.50
N PRO A 80 5.42 4.48 -3.01
CA PRO A 80 6.78 4.07 -3.31
C PRO A 80 7.41 4.94 -4.42
N LEU A 81 6.70 5.29 -5.50
CA LEU A 81 7.32 6.05 -6.61
C LEU A 81 7.84 7.45 -6.21
N GLY A 82 7.31 8.04 -5.13
CA GLY A 82 7.80 9.30 -4.57
C GLY A 82 9.13 9.21 -3.81
N SER A 83 9.67 8.00 -3.59
CA SER A 83 10.98 7.77 -2.98
C SER A 83 11.84 6.86 -3.87
N PRO A 84 13.13 7.19 -4.12
CA PRO A 84 14.03 6.28 -4.83
C PRO A 84 14.34 4.97 -4.05
N LYS A 85 13.82 4.83 -2.82
CA LYS A 85 14.06 3.71 -1.90
C LYS A 85 12.72 3.11 -1.51
N THR A 86 12.33 2.01 -2.17
CA THR A 86 10.97 1.45 -2.06
C THR A 86 10.99 -0.03 -1.77
N ASN A 87 9.92 -0.52 -1.14
CA ASN A 87 9.75 -1.95 -0.87
C ASN A 87 9.15 -2.71 -2.07
N LEU A 88 9.36 -2.24 -3.30
CA LEU A 88 8.84 -2.90 -4.50
C LEU A 88 9.40 -4.32 -4.69
N GLY A 89 10.58 -4.62 -4.13
CA GLY A 89 11.13 -5.98 -4.07
C GLY A 89 10.26 -6.96 -3.27
N LEU A 90 9.61 -6.49 -2.20
CA LEU A 90 8.67 -7.30 -1.42
C LEU A 90 7.40 -7.58 -2.23
N TRP A 91 6.83 -6.57 -2.89
CA TRP A 91 5.69 -6.78 -3.78
C TRP A 91 6.01 -7.72 -4.94
N ARG A 92 7.23 -7.65 -5.49
CA ARG A 92 7.70 -8.60 -6.50
C ARG A 92 7.70 -10.04 -5.96
N GLU A 93 8.22 -10.26 -4.76
CA GLU A 93 8.18 -11.58 -4.11
C GLU A 93 6.74 -12.11 -3.97
N ALA A 94 5.79 -11.25 -3.58
CA ALA A 94 4.37 -11.61 -3.49
C ALA A 94 3.79 -12.02 -4.85
N LEU A 95 4.09 -11.25 -5.90
CA LEU A 95 3.63 -11.51 -7.27
C LEU A 95 4.26 -12.80 -7.83
N ASP A 96 5.55 -13.03 -7.54
CA ASP A 96 6.28 -14.25 -7.90
C ASP A 96 5.66 -15.50 -7.26
N ALA A 97 5.28 -15.41 -5.97
CA ALA A 97 4.57 -16.48 -5.29
C ALA A 97 3.18 -16.74 -5.90
N LYS A 98 2.39 -15.69 -6.14
CA LYS A 98 1.00 -15.81 -6.61
C LYS A 98 0.88 -16.30 -8.06
N PHE A 99 1.60 -15.66 -8.98
CA PHE A 99 1.38 -15.88 -10.41
C PHE A 99 2.35 -16.89 -11.03
N TYR A 100 3.49 -17.15 -10.38
CA TYR A 100 4.53 -18.03 -10.91
C TYR A 100 4.86 -19.22 -10.00
N GLY A 101 4.17 -19.37 -8.86
CA GLY A 101 4.40 -20.46 -7.91
C GLY A 101 5.80 -20.42 -7.26
N LYS A 102 6.45 -19.25 -7.27
CA LYS A 102 7.81 -19.06 -6.74
C LYS A 102 7.75 -18.58 -5.29
N GLY A 103 7.63 -19.52 -4.37
CA GLY A 103 7.64 -19.25 -2.93
C GLY A 103 6.28 -19.45 -2.27
N LYS A 104 6.17 -19.04 -1.00
CA LYS A 104 4.95 -19.18 -0.19
C LYS A 104 3.95 -18.08 -0.56
N LEU A 105 2.69 -18.46 -0.77
CA LEU A 105 1.57 -17.52 -0.96
C LEU A 105 1.42 -16.60 0.26
N TRP A 106 1.16 -15.33 -0.01
CA TRP A 106 1.02 -14.32 1.03
C TRP A 106 -0.38 -14.32 1.65
N GLY A 107 -0.43 -14.12 2.96
CA GLY A 107 -1.67 -13.92 3.71
C GLY A 107 -1.56 -12.71 4.64
N ARG A 108 -2.41 -12.68 5.68
CA ARG A 108 -2.46 -11.57 6.64
C ARG A 108 -1.09 -11.25 7.23
N GLU A 109 -0.30 -12.24 7.62
CA GLU A 109 1.02 -12.03 8.23
C GLU A 109 1.96 -11.23 7.32
N GLU A 110 2.05 -11.57 6.04
CA GLU A 110 2.89 -10.85 5.08
C GLU A 110 2.33 -9.46 4.78
N PHE A 111 1.00 -9.32 4.62
CA PHE A 111 0.37 -8.02 4.39
C PHE A 111 0.45 -7.09 5.60
N ASP A 112 0.41 -7.61 6.83
CA ASP A 112 0.56 -6.85 8.06
C ASP A 112 1.94 -6.20 8.15
N LYS A 113 2.96 -6.81 7.56
CA LYS A 113 4.29 -6.19 7.48
C LYS A 113 4.32 -5.07 6.44
N ILE A 114 4.00 -5.36 5.18
CA ILE A 114 4.19 -4.39 4.08
C ILE A 114 3.17 -3.24 4.10
N LEU A 115 1.94 -3.49 4.58
CA LEU A 115 0.87 -2.50 4.71
C LEU A 115 0.67 -2.05 6.16
N GLY A 116 1.55 -2.44 7.07
CA GLY A 116 1.38 -2.26 8.52
C GLY A 116 1.14 -0.82 8.98
N PRO A 117 1.85 0.19 8.42
CA PRO A 117 1.64 1.59 8.75
C PRO A 117 0.37 2.22 8.14
N TYR A 118 -0.30 1.53 7.22
CA TYR A 118 -1.42 2.04 6.45
C TYR A 118 -2.74 1.43 6.94
N ASP A 119 -3.79 2.24 6.98
CA ASP A 119 -5.14 1.83 7.39
C ASP A 119 -6.13 1.74 6.21
N ALA A 120 -5.66 2.05 5.00
CA ALA A 120 -6.35 1.80 3.76
C ALA A 120 -5.35 1.43 2.65
N VAL A 121 -5.80 0.74 1.61
CA VAL A 121 -4.95 0.34 0.48
C VAL A 121 -5.70 0.50 -0.84
N ALA A 122 -5.04 1.06 -1.84
CA ALA A 122 -5.57 1.27 -3.18
C ALA A 122 -4.51 0.99 -4.26
N ASP A 123 -4.98 0.71 -5.47
CA ASP A 123 -4.16 0.60 -6.69
C ASP A 123 -3.16 -0.58 -6.66
N LEU A 124 -2.27 -0.61 -7.65
CA LEU A 124 -1.17 -1.57 -7.72
C LEU A 124 -0.16 -1.38 -6.57
N PRO A 125 0.54 -2.44 -6.15
CA PRO A 125 0.33 -3.85 -6.54
C PRO A 125 -0.81 -4.55 -5.79
N ALA A 126 -1.42 -3.88 -4.79
CA ALA A 126 -2.39 -4.49 -3.88
C ALA A 126 -3.64 -5.04 -4.60
N ILE A 127 -4.12 -4.37 -5.64
CA ILE A 127 -5.26 -4.85 -6.45
C ILE A 127 -5.03 -6.23 -7.09
N CYS A 128 -3.79 -6.69 -7.23
CA CYS A 128 -3.50 -8.05 -7.70
C CYS A 128 -3.87 -9.14 -6.67
N PHE A 129 -4.18 -8.76 -5.43
CA PHE A 129 -4.39 -9.65 -4.28
C PHE A 129 -5.80 -9.52 -3.68
N VAL A 130 -6.84 -9.29 -4.49
CA VAL A 130 -8.22 -9.07 -4.02
C VAL A 130 -8.70 -10.17 -3.07
N GLU A 131 -8.58 -11.44 -3.48
CA GLU A 131 -9.05 -12.57 -2.70
C GLU A 131 -8.29 -12.69 -1.38
N GLU A 132 -6.97 -12.56 -1.42
CA GLU A 132 -6.10 -12.69 -0.26
C GLU A 132 -6.26 -11.50 0.70
N LEU A 133 -6.49 -10.29 0.21
CA LEU A 133 -6.73 -9.10 1.05
C LEU A 133 -8.10 -9.16 1.71
N VAL A 134 -9.14 -9.60 1.01
CA VAL A 134 -10.48 -9.77 1.60
C VAL A 134 -10.49 -10.90 2.63
N ALA A 135 -9.83 -12.02 2.32
CA ALA A 135 -9.67 -13.12 3.27
C ALA A 135 -8.79 -12.72 4.47
N ALA A 136 -7.72 -11.94 4.22
CA ALA A 136 -6.86 -11.44 5.27
C ALA A 136 -7.65 -10.52 6.18
N TYR A 137 -8.37 -9.52 5.67
CA TYR A 137 -9.00 -8.43 6.43
C TYR A 137 -10.54 -8.41 6.29
N PRO A 138 -11.27 -9.43 6.80
CA PRO A 138 -12.74 -9.49 6.70
C PRO A 138 -13.45 -8.35 7.45
N GLU A 139 -12.76 -7.68 8.38
CA GLU A 139 -13.25 -6.52 9.12
C GLU A 139 -13.23 -5.20 8.32
N ALA A 140 -12.43 -5.14 7.24
CA ALA A 140 -12.25 -3.93 6.46
C ALA A 140 -13.44 -3.70 5.51
N LYS A 141 -13.83 -2.43 5.34
CA LYS A 141 -14.83 -2.06 4.33
C LYS A 141 -14.21 -2.13 2.94
N VAL A 142 -14.99 -2.54 1.95
CA VAL A 142 -14.54 -2.62 0.55
C VAL A 142 -15.16 -1.51 -0.29
N ILE A 143 -14.34 -0.83 -1.08
CA ILE A 143 -14.76 0.14 -2.11
C ILE A 143 -14.25 -0.36 -3.46
N VAL A 144 -15.13 -0.47 -4.45
CA VAL A 144 -14.75 -0.83 -5.83
C VAL A 144 -15.10 0.35 -6.74
N THR A 145 -14.09 1.08 -7.20
CA THR A 145 -14.26 2.12 -8.20
C THR A 145 -14.32 1.49 -9.59
N GLN A 146 -15.25 1.99 -10.41
CA GLN A 146 -15.48 1.51 -11.77
C GLN A 146 -15.57 2.71 -12.72
N ARG A 147 -15.22 2.46 -13.98
CA ARG A 147 -15.44 3.36 -15.11
C ARG A 147 -15.78 2.50 -16.33
N ASP A 148 -16.32 3.15 -17.34
CA ASP A 148 -16.47 2.53 -18.65
C ASP A 148 -15.09 2.18 -19.24
N VAL A 149 -14.99 1.00 -19.87
CA VAL A 149 -13.73 0.43 -20.40
C VAL A 149 -13.18 1.23 -21.57
N ASP A 150 -14.05 1.90 -22.33
CA ASP A 150 -13.69 2.64 -23.54
C ASP A 150 -13.36 4.13 -23.24
N SER A 151 -13.40 4.52 -21.98
CA SER A 151 -13.14 5.90 -21.52
C SER A 151 -11.69 6.16 -21.14
#